data_AF-A0A2P2FJD6-F1
#
_entry.id   AF-A0A2P2FJD6-F1
#
_cell.length_a   1.000
_cell.length_b   1.000
_cell.length_c   1.000
_cell.angle_alpha   90.00
_cell.angle_beta   90.00
_cell.angle_gamma   90.00
#
_symmetry.space_group_name_H-M   'P 1'
#
loop_
_entity.id
_entity.type
_entity.pdbx_description
1 polymer ?
#
loop_
_entity_poly.entity_id
_entity_poly.type
_entity_poly.pdbx_seq_one_letter_code
_entity_poly.pdbx_strand_id
1 'polypeptide(L)'
;MPERRSAGGAPLRIGEDALEVLGCFNLMNGNRTVLPAFAEVRSMTFRELIDMLAAVDPARLAKANPIDLLEAPWVLIDENLRGGFIKHCRELTDDRLRHCAEIAETFFSWLVPYGGYSRQSATGDRFHLSATLILAIGPRTDIALLDPMRLLHEFLHDSPPVETARELLAGPSPGPEARAIVGRLSLLEQLRRIDHLLPPSAEKGRYEQWKTL
;
A
#
# COMPACT_ATOMS: atom_id res chain seq x y z
N MET A 1 66.82 -29.83 2.71
CA MET A 1 66.15 -28.51 2.60
C MET A 1 65.73 -28.34 1.14
N PRO A 2 64.46 -28.59 0.76
CA PRO A 2 64.01 -28.42 -0.61
C PRO A 2 63.44 -27.02 -0.87
N GLU A 3 63.74 -26.52 -2.06
CA GLU A 3 63.44 -25.20 -2.59
C GLU A 3 61.98 -25.03 -3.02
N ARG A 4 61.49 -23.80 -2.90
CA ARG A 4 60.22 -23.30 -3.47
C ARG A 4 60.36 -23.13 -4.99
N ARG A 5 59.37 -23.58 -5.76
CA ARG A 5 59.12 -23.10 -7.13
C ARG A 5 57.73 -22.45 -7.22
N SER A 6 57.74 -21.25 -7.79
CA SER A 6 56.58 -20.46 -8.20
C SER A 6 55.89 -21.07 -9.43
N ALA A 7 54.58 -20.84 -9.54
CA ALA A 7 53.87 -20.83 -10.82
C ALA A 7 52.90 -19.64 -10.81
N GLY A 8 53.02 -18.76 -11.79
CA GLY A 8 52.13 -17.63 -12.01
C GLY A 8 50.82 -18.03 -12.69
N GLY A 9 49.82 -17.16 -12.57
CA GLY A 9 48.53 -17.29 -13.25
C GLY A 9 47.76 -15.95 -13.22
N ALA A 10 47.37 -15.51 -14.42
CA ALA A 10 46.75 -14.27 -14.86
C ALA A 10 45.59 -13.65 -14.01
N PRO A 11 45.29 -12.34 -14.22
CA PRO A 11 44.19 -11.64 -13.54
C PRO A 11 42.82 -12.08 -14.06
N LEU A 12 41.89 -12.35 -13.13
CA LEU A 12 40.49 -12.65 -13.43
C LEU A 12 39.80 -11.40 -14.01
N ARG A 13 39.57 -11.41 -15.33
CA ARG A 13 38.63 -10.52 -16.01
C ARG A 13 37.21 -10.94 -15.65
N ILE A 14 36.40 -9.98 -15.23
CA ILE A 14 34.95 -10.13 -15.03
C ILE A 14 34.35 -10.37 -16.42
N GLY A 15 33.92 -11.59 -16.68
CA GLY A 15 33.22 -11.97 -17.91
C GLY A 15 31.72 -11.66 -17.78
N GLU A 16 31.17 -11.07 -18.84
CA GLU A 16 29.78 -10.60 -19.00
C GLU A 16 28.72 -11.72 -19.08
N ASP A 17 28.99 -12.90 -18.51
CA ASP A 17 28.05 -14.04 -18.52
C ASP A 17 27.24 -14.18 -17.21
N ALA A 18 27.34 -13.20 -16.30
CA ALA A 18 26.54 -13.17 -15.07
C ALA A 18 25.11 -12.63 -15.26
N LEU A 19 24.75 -12.21 -16.48
CA LEU A 19 23.44 -11.62 -16.79
C LEU A 19 22.41 -12.61 -17.38
N GLU A 20 22.79 -13.88 -17.66
CA GLU A 20 21.84 -14.90 -18.14
C GLU A 20 21.18 -15.74 -17.04
N VAL A 21 21.53 -15.54 -15.76
CA VAL A 21 20.85 -16.23 -14.63
C VAL A 21 19.52 -15.54 -14.24
N LEU A 22 19.18 -14.41 -14.85
CA LEU A 22 17.86 -13.77 -14.74
C LEU A 22 16.78 -14.43 -15.63
N GLY A 23 17.15 -15.45 -16.42
CA GLY A 23 16.28 -16.16 -17.36
C GLY A 23 15.47 -17.33 -16.81
N CYS A 24 15.42 -17.56 -15.49
CA CYS A 24 14.66 -18.66 -14.89
C CYS A 24 13.56 -18.17 -13.95
N PHE A 25 12.59 -17.45 -14.50
CA PHE A 25 11.27 -17.21 -13.90
C PHE A 25 10.40 -18.51 -13.80
N ASN A 26 11.00 -19.68 -13.98
CA ASN A 26 10.36 -20.99 -13.93
C ASN A 26 10.89 -21.86 -12.78
N LEU A 27 10.70 -21.40 -11.55
CA LEU A 27 10.77 -22.26 -10.36
C LEU A 27 9.57 -22.02 -9.44
N MET A 28 8.35 -22.01 -9.97
CA MET A 28 7.16 -22.33 -9.16
C MET A 28 7.16 -23.83 -8.80
N ASN A 29 8.19 -24.26 -8.06
CA ASN A 29 8.38 -25.61 -7.54
C ASN A 29 7.99 -25.64 -6.06
N GLY A 30 6.85 -26.27 -5.76
CA GLY A 30 6.62 -27.18 -4.63
C GLY A 30 6.69 -26.70 -3.18
N ASN A 31 7.31 -25.56 -2.84
CA ASN A 31 7.51 -25.17 -1.44
C ASN A 31 7.67 -23.66 -1.22
N ARG A 32 7.07 -22.82 -2.09
CA ARG A 32 7.21 -21.36 -2.00
C ARG A 32 6.14 -20.74 -1.08
N THR A 33 6.60 -19.92 -0.15
CA THR A 33 5.81 -18.98 0.65
C THR A 33 4.86 -18.19 -0.24
N VAL A 34 3.67 -17.83 0.26
CA VAL A 34 2.66 -17.10 -0.53
C VAL A 34 3.15 -15.72 -0.94
N LEU A 35 4.04 -15.12 -0.17
CA LEU A 35 4.71 -13.86 -0.46
C LEU A 35 6.23 -14.05 -0.55
N PRO A 36 6.92 -13.22 -1.35
CA PRO A 36 8.37 -13.22 -1.47
C PRO A 36 9.07 -12.83 -0.16
N ALA A 37 10.32 -13.24 -0.02
CA ALA A 37 11.14 -12.89 1.13
C ALA A 37 11.55 -11.41 1.12
N PHE A 38 11.92 -10.86 2.27
CA PHE A 38 12.35 -9.46 2.41
C PHE A 38 13.45 -9.06 1.40
N ALA A 39 14.46 -9.92 1.22
CA ALA A 39 15.57 -9.64 0.30
C ALA A 39 15.12 -9.51 -1.15
N GLU A 40 14.11 -10.29 -1.57
CA GLU A 40 13.55 -10.26 -2.91
C GLU A 40 12.75 -8.96 -3.12
N VAL A 41 11.86 -8.62 -2.19
CA VAL A 41 11.05 -7.39 -2.26
C VAL A 41 11.93 -6.14 -2.31
N ARG A 42 13.03 -6.11 -1.56
CA ARG A 42 13.94 -4.97 -1.52
C ARG A 42 14.56 -4.65 -2.89
N SER A 43 14.73 -5.64 -3.75
CA SER A 43 15.28 -5.46 -5.10
C SER A 43 14.24 -5.26 -6.20
N MET A 44 12.94 -5.41 -5.89
CA MET A 44 11.89 -5.28 -6.90
C MET A 44 11.69 -3.82 -7.33
N THR A 45 11.56 -3.61 -8.64
CA THR A 45 11.02 -2.40 -9.22
C THR A 45 9.51 -2.29 -8.93
N PHE A 46 8.94 -1.09 -9.09
CA PHE A 46 7.50 -0.90 -8.94
C PHE A 46 6.69 -1.82 -9.86
N ARG A 47 7.14 -2.04 -11.09
CA ARG A 47 6.47 -2.93 -12.04
C ARG A 47 6.49 -4.38 -11.57
N GLU A 48 7.65 -4.88 -11.17
CA GLU A 48 7.79 -6.25 -10.65
C GLU A 48 6.96 -6.46 -9.39
N LEU A 49 6.86 -5.44 -8.53
CA LEU A 49 6.02 -5.49 -7.35
C LEU A 49 4.53 -5.59 -7.71
N ILE A 50 4.04 -4.78 -8.66
CA ILE A 50 2.66 -4.84 -9.14
C ILE A 50 2.36 -6.20 -9.78
N ASP A 51 3.25 -6.70 -10.64
CA ASP A 51 3.10 -8.00 -11.31
C ASP A 51 3.08 -9.14 -10.28
N MET A 52 3.91 -9.06 -9.24
CA MET A 52 3.93 -10.02 -8.12
C MET A 52 2.62 -9.98 -7.34
N LEU A 53 2.15 -8.80 -6.94
CA LEU A 53 0.89 -8.64 -6.20
C LEU A 53 -0.32 -9.11 -7.02
N ALA A 54 -0.33 -8.85 -8.33
CA ALA A 54 -1.35 -9.32 -9.25
C ALA A 54 -1.39 -10.85 -9.39
N ALA A 55 -0.25 -11.52 -9.17
CA ALA A 55 -0.14 -12.97 -9.23
C ALA A 55 -0.48 -13.68 -7.90
N VAL A 56 -0.70 -12.94 -6.80
CA VAL A 56 -1.09 -13.53 -5.52
C VAL A 56 -2.52 -14.06 -5.60
N ASP A 57 -2.68 -15.37 -5.39
CA ASP A 57 -3.99 -16.00 -5.26
C ASP A 57 -4.55 -15.78 -3.83
N PRO A 58 -5.67 -15.04 -3.65
CA PRO A 58 -6.27 -14.81 -2.34
C PRO A 58 -6.65 -16.11 -1.61
N ALA A 59 -7.02 -17.17 -2.34
CA ALA A 59 -7.36 -18.45 -1.74
C ALA A 59 -6.12 -19.17 -1.18
N ARG A 60 -4.95 -18.96 -1.78
CA ARG A 60 -3.67 -19.44 -1.22
C ARG A 60 -3.25 -18.60 -0.02
N LEU A 61 -3.44 -17.28 -0.06
CA LEU A 61 -3.16 -16.39 1.07
C LEU A 61 -4.01 -16.76 2.29
N ALA A 62 -5.30 -17.04 2.11
CA ALA A 62 -6.19 -17.47 3.18
C ALA A 62 -5.85 -18.84 3.79
N LYS A 63 -5.13 -19.70 3.04
CA LYS A 63 -4.70 -21.04 3.49
C LYS A 63 -3.24 -21.09 3.93
N ALA A 64 -2.52 -19.96 3.88
CA ALA A 64 -1.12 -19.89 4.25
C ALA A 64 -0.94 -20.19 5.73
N ASN A 65 0.24 -20.72 6.09
CA ASN A 65 0.60 -20.86 7.50
C ASN A 65 0.69 -19.47 8.13
N PRO A 66 -0.03 -19.21 9.24
CA PRO A 66 0.00 -17.90 9.91
C PRO A 66 1.40 -17.41 10.29
N ILE A 67 2.32 -18.34 10.63
CA ILE A 67 3.71 -17.99 10.96
C ILE A 67 4.40 -17.36 9.74
N ASP A 68 4.27 -17.98 8.57
CA ASP A 68 4.86 -17.48 7.32
C ASP A 68 4.29 -16.09 6.95
N LEU A 69 3.01 -15.85 7.25
CA LEU A 69 2.37 -14.55 7.03
C LEU A 69 2.90 -13.48 7.99
N LEU A 70 3.20 -13.82 9.24
CA LEU A 70 3.79 -12.88 10.20
C LEU A 70 5.23 -12.50 9.83
N GLU A 71 5.98 -13.42 9.21
CA GLU A 71 7.35 -13.19 8.75
C GLU A 71 7.43 -12.48 7.39
N ALA A 72 6.32 -12.38 6.66
CA ALA A 72 6.30 -11.74 5.36
C ALA A 72 6.57 -10.23 5.45
N PRO A 73 7.25 -9.63 4.44
CA PRO A 73 7.74 -8.25 4.49
C PRO A 73 6.63 -7.22 4.17
N TRP A 74 5.48 -7.28 4.84
CA TRP A 74 4.29 -6.46 4.56
C TRP A 74 4.57 -4.96 4.55
N VAL A 75 5.31 -4.47 5.54
CA VAL A 75 5.67 -3.04 5.65
C VAL A 75 6.49 -2.59 4.44
N LEU A 76 7.47 -3.39 4.01
CA LEU A 76 8.29 -3.07 2.85
C LEU A 76 7.48 -3.12 1.55
N ILE A 77 6.55 -4.07 1.42
CA ILE A 77 5.64 -4.17 0.28
C ILE A 77 4.75 -2.91 0.21
N ASP A 78 4.15 -2.51 1.33
CA ASP A 78 3.31 -1.30 1.41
C ASP A 78 4.11 -0.03 1.06
N GLU A 79 5.28 0.16 1.67
CA GLU A 79 6.14 1.31 1.40
C GLU A 79 6.57 1.39 -0.08
N ASN A 80 7.00 0.27 -0.65
CA ASN A 80 7.43 0.22 -2.06
C ASN A 80 6.24 0.41 -3.01
N LEU A 81 5.06 -0.15 -2.69
CA LEU A 81 3.85 0.03 -3.47
C LEU A 81 3.44 1.51 -3.47
N ARG A 82 3.29 2.12 -2.29
CA ARG A 82 2.87 3.53 -2.17
C ARG A 82 3.90 4.46 -2.81
N GLY A 83 5.17 4.31 -2.46
CA GLY A 83 6.26 5.14 -3.00
C GLY A 83 6.40 5.01 -4.52
N GLY A 84 6.35 3.77 -5.03
CA GLY A 84 6.42 3.49 -6.46
C GLY A 84 5.22 4.04 -7.23
N PHE A 85 4.00 3.86 -6.70
CA PHE A 85 2.79 4.34 -7.37
C PHE A 85 2.78 5.87 -7.42
N ILE A 86 3.09 6.55 -6.31
CA ILE A 86 3.20 8.02 -6.28
C ILE A 86 4.26 8.51 -7.27
N LYS A 87 5.42 7.85 -7.32
CA LYS A 87 6.53 8.23 -8.21
C LYS A 87 6.16 8.11 -9.69
N HIS A 88 5.48 7.03 -10.09
CA HIS A 88 5.25 6.70 -11.50
C HIS A 88 3.86 7.08 -12.02
N CYS A 89 2.92 7.53 -11.18
CA CYS A 89 1.53 7.75 -11.56
C CYS A 89 1.33 8.64 -12.80
N ARG A 90 2.19 9.64 -13.02
CA ARG A 90 2.11 10.56 -14.17
C ARG A 90 2.57 9.94 -15.50
N GLU A 91 3.29 8.83 -15.44
CA GLU A 91 3.85 8.13 -16.60
C GLU A 91 2.95 6.96 -17.05
N LEU A 92 1.94 6.62 -16.25
CA LEU A 92 1.03 5.51 -16.52
C LEU A 92 -0.07 5.93 -17.51
N THR A 93 -0.43 5.02 -18.41
CA THR A 93 -1.68 5.12 -19.16
C THR A 93 -2.88 4.89 -18.24
N ASP A 94 -4.06 5.35 -18.64
CA ASP A 94 -5.29 5.17 -17.84
C ASP A 94 -5.59 3.70 -17.50
N ASP A 95 -5.34 2.77 -18.43
CA ASP A 95 -5.53 1.33 -18.18
C ASP A 95 -4.55 0.78 -17.16
N ARG A 96 -3.28 1.22 -17.21
CA ARG A 96 -2.27 0.81 -16.23
C ARG A 96 -2.52 1.44 -14.87
N LEU A 97 -3.00 2.68 -14.84
CA LEU A 97 -3.41 3.38 -13.65
C LEU A 97 -4.58 2.65 -12.96
N ARG A 98 -5.61 2.27 -13.72
CA ARG A 98 -6.75 1.48 -13.23
C ARG A 98 -6.31 0.13 -12.66
N HIS A 99 -5.48 -0.59 -13.41
CA HIS A 99 -4.95 -1.87 -12.94
C HIS A 99 -4.12 -1.73 -11.65
N CYS A 100 -3.22 -0.73 -11.57
CA CYS A 100 -2.45 -0.49 -10.34
C CYS A 100 -3.36 -0.11 -9.16
N ALA A 101 -4.44 0.62 -9.41
CA ALA A 101 -5.40 0.98 -8.38
C ALA A 101 -6.16 -0.25 -7.85
N GLU A 102 -6.59 -1.15 -8.73
CA GLU A 102 -7.24 -2.42 -8.35
C GLU A 102 -6.31 -3.30 -7.52
N ILE A 103 -5.03 -3.42 -7.93
CA ILE A 103 -4.02 -4.17 -7.18
C ILE A 103 -3.77 -3.53 -5.81
N ALA A 104 -3.66 -2.21 -5.74
CA ALA A 104 -3.48 -1.52 -4.48
C ALA A 104 -4.70 -1.68 -3.55
N GLU A 105 -5.93 -1.52 -4.04
CA GLU A 105 -7.13 -1.78 -3.23
C GLU A 105 -7.17 -3.21 -2.69
N THR A 106 -6.85 -4.18 -3.54
CA THR A 106 -6.80 -5.59 -3.15
C THR A 106 -5.72 -5.81 -2.08
N PHE A 107 -4.53 -5.25 -2.26
CA PHE A 107 -3.45 -5.34 -1.28
C PHE A 107 -3.83 -4.71 0.07
N PHE A 108 -4.44 -3.52 0.10
CA PHE A 108 -4.90 -2.91 1.36
C PHE A 108 -5.93 -3.77 2.09
N SER A 109 -6.75 -4.54 1.36
CA SER A 109 -7.70 -5.50 1.96
C SER A 109 -7.01 -6.67 2.67
N TRP A 110 -5.76 -6.99 2.33
CA TRP A 110 -4.98 -8.08 2.92
C TRP A 110 -4.23 -7.67 4.19
N LEU A 111 -3.90 -6.38 4.33
CA LEU A 111 -3.05 -5.90 5.44
C LEU A 111 -3.63 -6.19 6.82
N VAL A 112 -4.95 -6.08 6.99
CA VAL A 112 -5.61 -6.34 8.28
C VAL A 112 -5.69 -7.83 8.60
N PRO A 113 -6.27 -8.69 7.74
CA PRO A 113 -6.40 -10.12 8.04
C PRO A 113 -5.07 -10.89 8.04
N TYR A 114 -4.05 -10.43 7.30
CA TYR A 114 -2.81 -11.18 7.08
C TYR A 114 -1.55 -10.41 7.44
N GLY A 115 -1.54 -9.09 7.24
CA GLY A 115 -0.35 -8.25 7.42
C GLY A 115 -0.09 -7.75 8.84
N GLY A 116 -0.96 -8.05 9.79
CA GLY A 116 -0.84 -7.56 11.17
C GLY A 116 -1.13 -6.06 11.33
N TYR A 117 -1.68 -5.40 10.31
CA TYR A 117 -2.06 -3.99 10.39
C TYR A 117 -3.35 -3.84 11.19
N SER A 118 -3.46 -2.75 11.94
CA SER A 118 -4.76 -2.30 12.43
C SER A 118 -5.61 -1.79 11.25
N ARG A 119 -6.94 -1.90 11.33
CA ARG A 119 -7.86 -1.29 10.36
C ARG A 119 -7.55 0.20 10.16
N GLN A 120 -7.23 0.90 11.25
CA GLN A 120 -6.89 2.32 11.22
C GLN A 120 -5.64 2.60 10.37
N SER A 121 -4.57 1.82 10.53
CA SER A 121 -3.34 2.01 9.75
C SER A 121 -3.57 1.75 8.27
N ALA A 122 -4.15 0.59 7.93
CA ALA A 122 -4.40 0.23 6.54
C ALA A 122 -5.32 1.25 5.84
N THR A 123 -6.37 1.72 6.51
CA THR A 123 -7.24 2.78 5.99
C THR A 123 -6.48 4.11 5.86
N GLY A 124 -5.65 4.48 6.84
CA GLY A 124 -4.84 5.70 6.80
C GLY A 124 -3.87 5.73 5.62
N ASP A 125 -3.15 4.64 5.39
CA ASP A 125 -2.19 4.51 4.28
C ASP A 125 -2.89 4.57 2.91
N ARG A 126 -4.06 3.92 2.78
CA ARG A 126 -4.89 3.99 1.57
C ARG A 126 -5.44 5.39 1.32
N PHE A 127 -5.93 6.08 2.35
CA PHE A 127 -6.39 7.47 2.26
C PHE A 127 -5.25 8.40 1.85
N HIS A 128 -4.06 8.22 2.43
CA HIS A 128 -2.88 8.99 2.09
C HIS A 128 -2.46 8.78 0.63
N LEU A 129 -2.42 7.52 0.17
CA LEU A 129 -2.13 7.20 -1.23
C LEU A 129 -3.15 7.86 -2.15
N SER A 130 -4.45 7.66 -1.89
CA SER A 130 -5.53 8.19 -2.73
C SER A 130 -5.47 9.72 -2.83
N ALA A 131 -5.39 10.43 -1.70
CA ALA A 131 -5.28 11.89 -1.69
C ALA A 131 -4.04 12.38 -2.45
N THR A 132 -2.91 11.68 -2.30
CA THR A 132 -1.66 12.05 -2.99
C THR A 132 -1.76 11.82 -4.50
N LEU A 133 -2.36 10.72 -4.94
CA LEU A 133 -2.58 10.45 -6.36
C LEU A 133 -3.58 11.46 -6.97
N ILE A 134 -4.71 11.73 -6.30
CA ILE A 134 -5.69 12.74 -6.73
C ILE A 134 -5.02 14.10 -6.94
N LEU A 135 -4.14 14.53 -6.02
CA LEU A 135 -3.38 15.78 -6.19
C LEU A 135 -2.36 15.71 -7.33
N ALA A 136 -1.78 14.55 -7.59
CA ALA A 136 -0.71 14.40 -8.56
C ALA A 136 -1.20 14.35 -10.02
N ILE A 137 -2.35 13.71 -10.27
CA ILE A 137 -2.88 13.40 -11.61
C ILE A 137 -4.36 13.79 -11.81
N GLY A 138 -5.00 14.37 -10.79
CA GLY A 138 -6.39 14.81 -10.83
C GLY A 138 -7.41 13.70 -10.53
N PRO A 139 -8.67 14.06 -10.25
CA PRO A 139 -9.73 13.10 -9.94
C PRO A 139 -10.17 12.29 -11.17
N ARG A 140 -10.53 11.01 -10.95
CA ARG A 140 -11.11 10.09 -11.94
C ARG A 140 -12.15 9.20 -11.25
N THR A 141 -13.43 9.38 -11.58
CA THR A 141 -14.54 8.70 -10.88
C THR A 141 -14.66 7.22 -11.22
N ASP A 142 -14.05 6.77 -12.31
CA ASP A 142 -14.00 5.37 -12.73
C ASP A 142 -12.85 4.58 -12.08
N ILE A 143 -11.97 5.25 -11.32
CA ILE A 143 -10.83 4.65 -10.63
C ILE A 143 -10.96 4.92 -9.14
N ALA A 144 -11.17 3.87 -8.35
CA ALA A 144 -11.52 3.95 -6.93
C ALA A 144 -10.60 4.85 -6.07
N LEU A 145 -9.27 4.72 -6.24
CA LEU A 145 -8.29 5.52 -5.51
C LEU A 145 -8.22 6.99 -5.95
N LEU A 146 -8.87 7.33 -7.07
CA LEU A 146 -8.88 8.66 -7.66
C LEU A 146 -10.26 9.32 -7.60
N ASP A 147 -11.24 8.66 -6.98
CA ASP A 147 -12.56 9.21 -6.76
C ASP A 147 -12.63 9.94 -5.40
N PRO A 148 -12.61 11.28 -5.39
CA PRO A 148 -12.65 12.05 -4.16
C PRO A 148 -14.01 11.89 -3.44
N MET A 149 -15.10 11.63 -4.17
CA MET A 149 -16.42 11.39 -3.56
C MET A 149 -16.48 10.02 -2.88
N ARG A 150 -15.80 9.01 -3.41
CA ARG A 150 -15.70 7.70 -2.74
C ARG A 150 -14.93 7.79 -1.41
N LEU A 151 -13.84 8.55 -1.36
CA LEU A 151 -13.11 8.82 -0.10
C LEU A 151 -13.98 9.57 0.92
N LEU A 152 -14.72 10.58 0.46
CA LEU A 152 -15.65 11.33 1.30
C LEU A 152 -16.74 10.44 1.87
N HIS A 153 -17.36 9.63 1.01
CA HIS A 153 -18.40 8.69 1.40
C HIS A 153 -17.90 7.70 2.45
N GLU A 154 -16.72 7.08 2.24
CA GLU A 154 -16.16 6.12 3.19
C GLU A 154 -15.79 6.75 4.53
N PHE A 155 -15.27 8.00 4.51
CA PHE A 155 -15.04 8.75 5.74
C PHE A 155 -16.34 8.93 6.53
N LEU A 156 -17.41 9.38 5.87
CA LEU A 156 -18.69 9.67 6.50
C LEU A 156 -19.46 8.41 6.91
N HIS A 157 -19.38 7.33 6.13
CA HIS A 157 -20.10 6.07 6.39
C HIS A 157 -19.78 5.51 7.78
N ASP A 158 -18.51 5.54 8.17
CA ASP A 158 -18.04 5.01 9.44
C ASP A 158 -17.92 6.10 10.53
N SER A 159 -18.40 7.31 10.27
CA SER A 159 -18.35 8.44 11.18
C SER A 159 -19.69 8.62 11.90
N PRO A 160 -19.70 8.77 13.24
CA PRO A 160 -20.94 9.11 13.95
C PRO A 160 -21.39 10.55 13.62
N PRO A 161 -22.57 10.98 14.07
CA PRO A 161 -22.94 12.40 14.07
C PRO A 161 -21.88 13.27 14.76
N VAL A 162 -21.68 14.49 14.27
CA VAL A 162 -20.63 15.41 14.77
C VAL A 162 -20.84 15.78 16.23
N GLU A 163 -22.09 15.90 16.65
CA GLU A 163 -22.48 16.16 18.04
C GLU A 163 -22.02 15.02 18.95
N THR A 164 -22.26 13.77 18.54
CA THR A 164 -21.79 12.58 19.25
C THR A 164 -20.26 12.52 19.31
N ALA A 165 -19.58 12.82 18.20
CA ALA A 165 -18.12 12.87 18.17
C ALA A 165 -17.57 13.92 19.14
N ARG A 166 -18.20 15.11 19.20
CA ARG A 166 -17.81 16.20 20.11
C ARG A 166 -17.97 15.81 21.58
N GLU A 167 -19.09 15.20 21.94
CA GLU A 167 -19.34 14.71 23.30
C GLU A 167 -18.29 13.67 23.73
N LEU A 168 -17.99 12.71 22.85
CA LEU A 168 -17.00 11.67 23.12
C LEU A 168 -15.57 12.24 23.28
N LEU A 169 -15.22 13.28 22.52
CA LEU A 169 -13.92 13.95 22.62
C LEU A 169 -13.80 14.86 23.86
N ALA A 170 -14.90 15.37 24.40
CA ALA A 170 -14.91 16.24 25.58
C ALA A 170 -14.77 15.48 26.92
N GLY A 171 -14.88 14.15 26.89
CA GLY A 171 -14.78 13.30 28.08
C GLY A 171 -13.38 13.24 28.71
N PRO A 172 -13.27 12.93 30.02
CA PRO A 172 -12.01 13.00 30.78
C PRO A 172 -10.99 11.90 30.47
N SER A 173 -11.35 10.86 29.71
CA SER A 173 -10.41 9.82 29.25
C SER A 173 -10.88 9.21 27.93
N PRO A 174 -10.00 9.08 26.90
CA PRO A 174 -10.42 8.58 25.61
C PRO A 174 -10.67 7.07 25.68
N GLY A 175 -11.93 6.70 25.84
CA GLY A 175 -12.42 5.33 25.63
C GLY A 175 -12.21 4.84 24.20
N PRO A 176 -12.50 3.56 23.91
CA PRO A 176 -12.41 3.00 22.56
C PRO A 176 -13.13 3.85 21.49
N GLU A 177 -14.28 4.42 21.85
CA GLU A 177 -15.10 5.27 20.99
C GLU A 177 -14.38 6.58 20.65
N ALA A 178 -13.83 7.27 21.66
CA ALA A 178 -13.06 8.49 21.46
C ALA A 178 -11.79 8.25 20.63
N ARG A 179 -11.10 7.11 20.83
CA ARG A 179 -9.95 6.72 20.00
C ARG A 179 -10.34 6.48 18.54
N ALA A 180 -11.51 5.90 18.30
CA ALA A 180 -12.04 5.76 16.93
C ALA A 180 -12.27 7.12 16.26
N ILE A 181 -12.77 8.13 17.01
CA ILE A 181 -12.91 9.50 16.50
C ILE A 181 -11.54 10.10 16.16
N VAL A 182 -10.54 9.97 17.03
CA VAL A 182 -9.16 10.45 16.76
C VAL A 182 -8.58 9.81 15.49
N GLY A 183 -8.82 8.51 15.29
CA GLY A 183 -8.44 7.84 14.05
C GLY A 183 -9.13 8.42 12.81
N ARG A 184 -10.41 8.80 12.93
CA ARG A 184 -11.14 9.49 11.86
C ARG A 184 -10.59 10.88 11.58
N LEU A 185 -10.20 11.65 12.60
CA LEU A 185 -9.56 12.96 12.40
C LEU A 185 -8.25 12.84 11.58
N SER A 186 -7.53 11.73 11.69
CA SER A 186 -6.35 11.49 10.84
C SER A 186 -6.72 11.28 9.36
N LEU A 187 -7.87 10.66 9.07
CA LEU A 187 -8.39 10.54 7.69
C LEU A 187 -8.92 11.88 7.17
N LEU A 188 -9.53 12.68 8.05
CA LEU A 188 -10.00 14.03 7.76
C LEU A 188 -8.85 14.91 7.23
N GLU A 189 -7.64 14.79 7.79
CA GLU A 189 -6.46 15.49 7.27
C GLU A 189 -6.14 15.15 5.81
N GLN A 190 -6.30 13.88 5.40
CA GLN A 190 -6.10 13.49 4.00
C GLN A 190 -7.20 14.07 3.09
N LEU A 191 -8.45 14.10 3.55
CA LEU A 191 -9.56 14.73 2.82
C LEU A 191 -9.38 16.25 2.71
N ARG A 192 -8.92 16.93 3.77
CA ARG A 192 -8.64 18.38 3.75
C ARG A 192 -7.66 18.76 2.64
N ARG A 193 -6.68 17.90 2.34
CA ARG A 193 -5.73 18.13 1.23
C ARG A 193 -6.41 18.21 -0.14
N ILE A 194 -7.53 17.52 -0.33
CA ILE A 194 -8.28 17.45 -1.60
C ILE A 194 -9.64 18.16 -1.54
N ASP A 195 -9.91 18.97 -0.52
CA ASP A 195 -11.22 19.62 -0.30
C ASP A 195 -11.68 20.47 -1.50
N HIS A 196 -10.73 21.17 -2.12
CA HIS A 196 -10.96 21.97 -3.32
C HIS A 196 -11.35 21.16 -4.56
N LEU A 197 -11.20 19.82 -4.52
CA LEU A 197 -11.57 18.89 -5.59
C LEU A 197 -12.87 18.14 -5.29
N LEU A 198 -13.45 18.30 -4.09
CA LEU A 198 -14.73 17.69 -3.73
C LEU A 198 -15.88 18.44 -4.43
N PRO A 199 -16.70 17.77 -5.27
CA PRO A 199 -17.84 18.42 -5.90
C PRO A 199 -18.92 18.78 -4.86
N PRO A 200 -19.78 19.77 -5.14
CA PRO A 200 -20.91 20.09 -4.28
C PRO A 200 -21.84 18.88 -4.06
N SER A 201 -22.12 18.53 -2.81
CA SER A 201 -23.00 17.40 -2.45
C SER A 201 -23.53 17.54 -1.02
N ALA A 202 -24.59 16.80 -0.69
CA ALA A 202 -25.11 16.73 0.68
C ALA A 202 -24.09 16.11 1.66
N GLU A 203 -23.24 15.20 1.17
CA GLU A 203 -22.12 14.65 1.93
C GLU A 203 -21.07 15.71 2.23
N LYS A 204 -20.77 16.60 1.27
CA LYS A 204 -19.88 17.73 1.50
C LYS A 204 -20.39 18.60 2.65
N GLY A 205 -21.69 18.87 2.73
CA GLY A 205 -22.31 19.59 3.85
C GLY A 205 -22.08 18.92 5.22
N ARG A 206 -22.15 17.58 5.30
CA ARG A 206 -21.85 16.82 6.53
C ARG A 206 -20.35 16.85 6.86
N TYR A 207 -19.50 16.78 5.85
CA TYR A 207 -18.05 16.90 6.01
C TYR A 207 -17.62 18.29 6.49
N GLU A 208 -18.28 19.37 6.03
CA GLU A 208 -18.05 20.72 6.55
C GLU A 208 -18.29 20.79 8.06
N GLN A 209 -19.29 20.08 8.59
CA GLN A 209 -19.53 20.00 10.03
C GLN A 209 -18.38 19.26 10.73
N TRP A 210 -17.92 18.15 10.16
CA TRP A 210 -16.77 17.39 10.67
C TRP A 210 -15.47 18.21 10.71
N LYS A 211 -15.27 19.14 9.78
CA LYS A 211 -14.11 20.05 9.79
C LYS A 211 -14.08 20.99 11.00
N THR A 212 -15.17 21.12 11.75
CA THR A 212 -15.27 21.98 12.95
C THR A 212 -14.88 21.30 14.26
N LEU A 213 -14.63 19.98 14.23
CA LEU A 213 -14.03 19.25 15.35
C LEU A 213 -12.52 19.50 15.42
#